data_AF-A0A5J6U605-F1
#
_entry.id   AF-A0A5J6U605-F1
#
_cell.length_a   1.000
_cell.length_b   1.000
_cell.length_c   1.000
_cell.angle_alpha   90.00
_cell.angle_beta   90.00
_cell.angle_gamma   90.00
#
_symmetry.space_group_name_H-M   'P 1'
#
loop_
_entity.id
_entity.type
_entity.pdbx_description
1 polymer ?
#
loop_
_entity_poly.entity_id
_entity_poly.type
_entity_poly.pdbx_seq_one_letter_code
_entity_poly.pdbx_strand_id
1 'polypeptide(L)'
;MWSPRTQKRLWIAAAVVSAAPLVLMLGYVLFGPSGGQKLGFGITGMVALGQCQGWQQQGHLWSLPGYGFFPQHPWAIVLPAFVMWLVVRRRAVGWAAIALLTPYLLIEPLLFGYDVARWGSTCAELWYPLQLGTRQIFWQVYDLVPLVLILAATHRPGRATVRTAAALLVTTPLFAVAGDRDAPVPLSSPEACRNIDWTSEAGNEISVRAVAGMSERERKLTYLCRVRGFSMRHPESRILRFTGGQPSDAILLDEGRRACDGERRIPPQGIRMPSFREYVYLCPKVAVAHQREAERARAKADAEYERRRAKVKAFCEQQAPEANARPVREFTDVLSGDLMRAYHVGELPEGAGSEGFPTDDLVITQDGTATVTTDTEDRICLTVRAYRREPPPDLDGWDRVVEVGLASPDGRTTIMQMGSPSGFPALTAAGQGRYRLRVHVTGRDLPDSWVHPAQRHLLVVFPGSSEKREVLK
;
A
#
# COMPACT_ATOMS: atom_id res chain seq x y z
N MET A 1 15.90 40.00 -52.06
CA MET A 1 16.70 40.48 -50.90
C MET A 1 15.81 41.46 -50.15
N TRP A 2 15.56 41.25 -48.85
CA TRP A 2 14.83 42.26 -48.08
C TRP A 2 15.61 43.57 -48.13
N SER A 3 14.93 44.67 -48.40
CA SER A 3 15.59 45.98 -48.40
C SER A 3 16.16 46.26 -47.00
N PRO A 4 17.23 47.07 -46.88
CA PRO A 4 17.73 47.50 -45.57
C PRO A 4 16.65 48.13 -44.68
N ARG A 5 15.67 48.79 -45.29
CA ARG A 5 14.50 49.34 -44.61
C ARG A 5 13.62 48.24 -44.02
N THR A 6 13.39 47.16 -44.76
CA THR A 6 12.56 46.07 -44.27
C THR A 6 13.25 45.24 -43.20
N GLN A 7 14.56 45.02 -43.33
CA GLN A 7 15.35 44.38 -42.27
C GLN A 7 15.30 45.21 -40.97
N LYS A 8 15.44 46.53 -41.08
CA LYS A 8 15.28 47.44 -39.92
C LYS A 8 13.88 47.34 -39.30
N ARG A 9 12.81 47.29 -40.12
CA ARG A 9 11.42 47.13 -39.63
C ARG A 9 11.22 45.81 -38.88
N LEU A 10 11.74 44.69 -39.39
CA LEU A 10 11.63 43.39 -38.72
C LEU A 10 12.35 43.35 -37.37
N TRP A 11 13.53 43.96 -37.29
CA TRP A 11 14.25 44.09 -36.02
C TRP A 11 13.52 44.99 -35.02
N ILE A 12 12.95 46.12 -35.47
CA ILE A 12 12.11 46.98 -34.62
C ILE A 12 10.90 46.20 -34.12
N ALA A 13 10.24 45.44 -35.00
CA ALA A 13 9.11 44.60 -34.61
C ALA A 13 9.52 43.56 -33.57
N ALA A 14 10.65 42.86 -33.76
CA ALA A 14 11.18 41.90 -32.79
C ALA A 14 11.46 42.56 -31.43
N ALA A 15 12.09 43.73 -31.42
CA ALA A 15 12.37 44.50 -30.22
C ALA A 15 11.09 44.91 -29.48
N VAL A 16 10.12 45.48 -30.21
CA VAL A 16 8.83 45.93 -29.64
C VAL A 16 8.04 44.75 -29.08
N VAL A 17 7.91 43.65 -29.83
CA VAL A 17 7.20 42.44 -29.39
C VAL A 17 7.89 41.85 -28.15
N SER A 18 9.23 41.74 -28.15
CA SER A 18 9.95 41.21 -26.99
C SER A 18 9.81 42.06 -25.72
N ALA A 19 9.59 43.38 -25.87
CA ALA A 19 9.45 44.32 -24.75
C ALA A 19 7.99 44.55 -24.33
N ALA A 20 7.00 44.14 -25.12
CA ALA A 20 5.59 44.38 -24.82
C ALA A 20 5.13 43.77 -23.48
N PRO A 21 5.57 42.55 -23.08
CA PRO A 21 5.22 42.00 -21.76
C PRO A 21 5.70 42.89 -20.60
N LEU A 22 6.87 43.54 -20.73
CA LEU A 22 7.39 44.47 -19.72
C LEU A 22 6.50 45.73 -19.62
N VAL A 23 6.08 46.29 -20.77
CA VAL A 23 5.19 47.46 -20.80
C VAL A 23 3.82 47.12 -20.20
N LEU A 24 3.27 45.95 -20.53
CA LEU A 24 2.01 45.47 -19.97
C LEU A 24 2.12 45.20 -18.46
N MET A 25 3.22 44.61 -18.00
CA MET A 25 3.47 44.39 -16.58
C MET A 25 3.61 45.73 -15.84
N LEU A 26 4.40 46.68 -16.35
CA LEU A 26 4.53 48.02 -15.76
C LEU A 26 3.19 48.76 -15.72
N GLY A 27 2.40 48.69 -16.79
CA GLY A 27 1.05 49.24 -16.83
C GLY A 27 0.13 48.59 -15.80
N TYR A 28 0.20 47.27 -15.63
CA TYR A 28 -0.55 46.57 -14.60
C TYR A 28 -0.10 46.93 -13.18
N VAL A 29 1.19 47.12 -12.94
CA VAL A 29 1.72 47.53 -11.62
C VAL A 29 1.32 48.97 -11.29
N LEU A 30 1.35 49.88 -12.28
CA LEU A 30 1.05 51.29 -12.08
C LEU A 30 -0.45 51.60 -12.05
N PHE A 31 -1.27 50.87 -12.81
CA PHE A 31 -2.69 51.16 -13.03
C PHE A 31 -3.64 50.00 -12.69
N GLY A 32 -3.11 48.84 -12.31
CA GLY A 32 -3.92 47.70 -11.90
C GLY A 32 -4.63 47.96 -10.56
N PRO A 33 -5.78 47.31 -10.31
CA PRO A 33 -6.51 47.47 -9.07
C PRO A 33 -5.61 47.11 -7.89
N SER A 34 -5.43 48.04 -6.97
CA SER A 34 -4.57 47.96 -5.78
C SER A 34 -5.03 46.93 -4.72
N GLY A 35 -6.07 46.15 -5.03
CA GLY A 35 -6.52 45.01 -4.23
C GLY A 35 -5.72 43.77 -4.60
N GLY A 36 -4.66 43.48 -3.86
CA GLY A 36 -3.83 42.29 -4.01
C GLY A 36 -4.59 40.99 -3.73
N GLN A 37 -5.43 40.54 -4.66
CA GLN A 37 -5.69 39.13 -4.80
C GLN A 37 -4.37 38.51 -5.27
N LYS A 38 -3.60 37.99 -4.32
CA LYS A 38 -2.61 36.97 -4.61
C LYS A 38 -3.40 35.86 -5.29
N LEU A 39 -3.37 35.80 -6.62
CA LEU A 39 -3.63 34.56 -7.34
C LEU A 39 -2.57 33.59 -6.82
N GLY A 40 -2.86 32.96 -5.69
CA GLY A 40 -2.14 31.80 -5.25
C GLY A 40 -2.29 30.83 -6.41
N PHE A 41 -1.18 30.53 -7.08
CA PHE A 41 -1.05 29.34 -7.91
C PHE A 41 -1.24 28.15 -6.97
N GLY A 42 -2.49 27.90 -6.59
CA GLY A 42 -2.91 26.73 -5.85
C GLY A 42 -2.77 25.58 -6.83
N ILE A 43 -1.61 24.95 -6.83
CA ILE A 43 -1.38 23.65 -7.45
C ILE A 43 -2.20 22.65 -6.61
N THR A 44 -3.53 22.63 -6.77
CA THR A 44 -4.45 21.78 -5.99
C THR A 44 -4.66 20.41 -6.62
N GLY A 45 -4.05 20.14 -7.79
CA GLY A 45 -3.92 18.78 -8.31
C GLY A 45 -2.58 18.18 -7.87
N MET A 46 -2.58 17.40 -6.79
CA MET A 46 -1.43 16.55 -6.45
C MET A 46 -1.36 15.39 -7.46
N VAL A 47 -0.89 15.65 -8.68
CA VAL A 47 -0.43 14.59 -9.56
C VAL A 47 0.85 14.03 -8.95
N ALA A 48 0.95 12.71 -8.81
CA ALA A 48 2.10 12.06 -8.18
C ALA A 48 3.41 12.53 -8.81
N LEU A 49 4.21 13.28 -8.04
CA LEU A 49 5.53 13.78 -8.41
C LEU A 49 6.41 12.59 -8.80
N GLY A 50 6.53 12.31 -10.10
CA GLY A 50 7.29 11.15 -10.59
C GLY A 50 6.89 10.64 -11.97
N GLN A 51 5.65 10.87 -12.41
CA GLN A 51 5.17 10.28 -13.67
C GLN A 51 5.56 11.12 -14.90
N CYS A 52 5.61 12.44 -14.78
CA CYS A 52 5.95 13.35 -15.88
C CYS A 52 7.40 13.81 -15.76
N GLN A 53 8.32 13.03 -16.35
CA GLN A 53 9.75 13.28 -16.24
C GLN A 53 10.15 14.62 -16.89
N GLY A 54 9.50 15.02 -17.99
CA GLY A 54 9.71 16.32 -18.62
C GLY A 54 9.38 17.47 -17.67
N TRP A 55 8.25 17.40 -16.98
CA TRP A 55 7.84 18.36 -15.95
C TRP A 55 8.84 18.42 -14.78
N GLN A 56 9.35 17.27 -14.33
CA GLN A 56 10.38 17.25 -13.28
C GLN A 56 11.68 17.92 -13.74
N GLN A 57 12.12 17.63 -14.97
CA GLN A 57 13.28 18.29 -15.56
C GLN A 57 13.06 19.79 -15.71
N GLN A 58 11.86 20.23 -16.09
CA GLN A 58 11.50 21.65 -16.12
C GLN A 58 11.63 22.29 -14.74
N GLY A 59 11.20 21.60 -13.68
CA GLY A 59 11.40 22.05 -12.29
C GLY A 59 12.88 22.21 -11.92
N HIS A 60 13.74 21.29 -12.36
CA HIS A 60 15.20 21.41 -12.20
C HIS A 60 15.79 22.56 -13.03
N LEU A 61 15.28 22.80 -14.23
CA LEU A 61 15.73 23.93 -15.04
C LEU A 61 15.33 25.26 -14.40
N TRP A 62 14.14 25.36 -13.83
CA TRP A 62 13.70 26.56 -13.08
C TRP A 62 14.57 26.87 -11.86
N SER A 63 15.21 25.87 -11.27
CA SER A 63 16.14 26.10 -10.16
C SER A 63 17.55 26.52 -10.59
N LEU A 64 17.89 26.44 -11.89
CA LEU A 64 19.17 26.94 -12.39
C LEU A 64 19.20 28.48 -12.34
N PRO A 65 20.28 29.08 -11.80
CA PRO A 65 20.42 30.54 -11.75
C PRO A 65 20.25 31.19 -13.13
N GLY A 66 19.34 32.15 -13.23
CA GLY A 66 19.07 32.91 -14.46
C GLY A 66 18.17 32.21 -15.48
N TYR A 67 17.87 30.92 -15.35
CA TYR A 67 16.97 30.24 -16.29
C TYR A 67 15.55 30.80 -16.24
N GLY A 68 15.01 31.11 -15.06
CA GLY A 68 13.70 31.75 -14.95
C GLY A 68 13.64 33.18 -15.53
N PHE A 69 14.79 33.84 -15.65
CA PHE A 69 14.86 35.23 -16.13
C PHE A 69 14.66 35.33 -17.64
N PHE A 70 15.36 34.53 -18.44
CA PHE A 70 15.41 34.70 -19.89
C PHE A 70 14.09 34.41 -20.64
N PRO A 71 13.31 33.35 -20.33
CA PRO A 71 12.02 33.10 -20.95
C PRO A 71 11.02 34.24 -20.69
N GLN A 72 11.05 34.82 -19.49
CA GLN A 72 10.16 35.94 -19.13
C GLN A 72 10.63 37.29 -19.69
N HIS A 73 11.90 37.39 -20.08
CA HIS A 73 12.53 38.64 -20.50
C HIS A 73 13.33 38.46 -21.80
N PRO A 74 12.71 38.03 -22.91
CA PRO A 74 13.42 37.82 -24.17
C PRO A 74 14.08 39.11 -24.68
N TRP A 75 13.54 40.28 -24.32
CA TRP A 75 14.10 41.60 -24.61
C TRP A 75 15.55 41.78 -24.10
N ALA A 76 15.96 41.07 -23.05
CA ALA A 76 17.31 41.14 -22.50
C ALA A 76 18.37 40.65 -23.51
N ILE A 77 17.97 39.79 -24.45
CA ILE A 77 18.83 39.33 -25.56
C ILE A 77 18.50 40.11 -26.84
N VAL A 78 17.22 40.34 -27.13
CA VAL A 78 16.77 40.96 -28.39
C VAL A 78 17.21 42.42 -28.51
N LEU A 79 17.09 43.24 -27.45
CA LEU A 79 17.44 44.66 -27.51
C LEU A 79 18.94 44.90 -27.70
N PRO A 80 19.86 44.27 -26.92
CA PRO A 80 21.29 44.41 -27.16
C PRO A 80 21.70 43.90 -28.53
N ALA A 81 21.14 42.77 -28.99
CA ALA A 81 21.38 42.24 -30.33
C ALA A 81 20.92 43.22 -31.42
N PHE A 82 19.78 43.88 -31.24
CA PHE A 82 19.29 44.88 -32.17
C PHE A 82 20.20 46.12 -32.22
N VAL A 83 20.62 46.65 -31.07
CA VAL A 83 21.55 47.79 -30.99
C VAL A 83 22.88 47.44 -31.64
N MET A 84 23.45 46.28 -31.32
CA MET A 84 24.68 45.78 -31.92
C MET A 84 24.52 45.60 -33.43
N TRP A 85 23.37 45.10 -33.89
CA TRP A 85 23.07 44.99 -35.32
C TRP A 85 22.98 46.36 -36.00
N LEU A 86 22.43 47.40 -35.36
CA LEU A 86 22.37 48.75 -35.92
C LEU A 86 23.76 49.33 -36.19
N VAL A 87 24.69 49.09 -35.27
CA VAL A 87 26.09 49.54 -35.35
C VAL A 87 26.86 48.76 -36.42
N VAL A 88 26.84 47.43 -36.32
CA VAL A 88 27.75 46.57 -37.10
C VAL A 88 27.15 46.16 -38.44
N ARG A 89 25.81 46.18 -38.57
CA ARG A 89 25.02 45.72 -39.73
C ARG A 89 25.33 44.29 -40.20
N ARG A 90 26.01 43.49 -39.36
CA ARG A 90 26.35 42.08 -39.64
C ARG A 90 25.25 41.14 -39.20
N ARG A 91 25.04 40.10 -39.99
CA ARG A 91 24.03 39.06 -39.72
C ARG A 91 24.43 38.09 -38.62
N ALA A 92 25.73 37.95 -38.38
CA ALA A 92 26.25 37.13 -37.30
C ALA A 92 25.62 37.50 -35.95
N VAL A 93 25.32 38.79 -35.72
CA VAL A 93 24.65 39.27 -34.51
C VAL A 93 23.28 38.62 -34.32
N GLY A 94 22.48 38.51 -35.38
CA GLY A 94 21.17 37.91 -35.27
C GLY A 94 21.19 36.38 -35.20
N TRP A 95 22.15 35.73 -35.84
CA TRP A 95 22.38 34.30 -35.64
C TRP A 95 22.83 33.97 -34.21
N ALA A 96 23.68 34.80 -33.62
CA ALA A 96 24.06 34.68 -32.22
C ALA A 96 22.85 34.86 -31.28
N ALA A 97 22.00 35.86 -31.55
CA ALA A 97 20.76 36.06 -30.79
C ALA A 97 19.81 34.86 -30.89
N ILE A 98 19.64 34.29 -32.09
CA ILE A 98 18.86 33.06 -32.31
C ILE A 98 19.45 31.90 -31.50
N ALA A 99 20.76 31.66 -31.63
CA ALA A 99 21.43 30.57 -30.93
C ALA A 99 21.29 30.66 -29.40
N LEU A 100 21.27 31.88 -28.86
CA LEU A 100 21.04 32.11 -27.44
C LEU A 100 19.58 31.93 -27.04
N LEU A 101 18.62 32.42 -27.83
CA LEU A 101 17.19 32.35 -27.50
C LEU A 101 16.57 30.96 -27.70
N THR A 102 17.01 30.23 -28.73
CA THR A 102 16.38 28.96 -29.13
C THR A 102 16.32 27.91 -28.01
N PRO A 103 17.40 27.63 -27.25
CA PRO A 103 17.34 26.65 -26.16
C PRO A 103 16.31 27.01 -25.09
N TYR A 104 16.23 28.27 -24.67
CA TYR A 104 15.29 28.71 -23.65
C TYR A 104 13.84 28.66 -24.11
N LEU A 105 13.58 28.99 -25.38
CA LEU A 105 12.22 29.04 -25.92
C LEU A 105 11.69 27.66 -26.35
N LEU A 106 12.56 26.72 -26.72
CA LEU A 106 12.15 25.41 -27.20
C LEU A 106 12.18 24.30 -26.15
N ILE A 107 12.95 24.43 -25.08
CA ILE A 107 13.08 23.35 -24.10
C ILE A 107 11.76 23.02 -23.41
N GLU A 108 10.94 24.01 -23.06
CA GLU A 108 9.64 23.79 -22.43
C GLU A 108 8.66 23.03 -23.34
N PRO A 109 8.39 23.46 -24.60
CA PRO A 109 7.52 22.70 -25.50
C PRO A 109 8.09 21.34 -25.89
N LEU A 110 9.42 21.18 -25.91
CA LEU A 110 10.04 19.87 -26.12
C LEU A 110 9.82 18.93 -24.94
N LEU A 111 9.96 19.40 -23.70
CA LEU A 111 9.69 18.62 -22.49
C LEU A 111 8.19 18.30 -22.36
N PHE A 112 7.31 19.24 -22.69
CA PHE A 112 5.88 19.00 -22.81
C PHE A 112 5.57 17.94 -23.86
N GLY A 113 6.10 18.09 -25.07
CA GLY A 113 5.90 17.13 -26.17
C GLY A 113 6.41 15.73 -25.81
N TYR A 114 7.55 15.65 -25.11
CA TYR A 114 8.09 14.40 -24.57
C TYR A 114 7.13 13.74 -23.57
N ASP A 115 6.60 14.51 -22.61
CA ASP A 115 5.68 13.98 -21.61
C ASP A 115 4.33 13.56 -22.21
N VAL A 116 3.78 14.33 -23.16
CA VAL A 116 2.52 13.98 -23.83
C VAL A 116 2.69 12.75 -24.71
N ALA A 117 3.79 12.66 -25.48
CA ALA A 117 4.06 11.51 -26.32
C ALA A 117 4.26 10.22 -25.49
N ARG A 118 4.81 10.34 -24.29
CA ARG A 118 5.12 9.18 -23.44
C ARG A 118 3.99 8.78 -22.50
N TRP A 119 3.24 9.75 -21.99
CA TRP A 119 2.29 9.56 -20.89
C TRP A 119 0.88 10.08 -21.18
N GLY A 120 0.63 10.62 -22.37
CA GLY A 120 -0.70 11.03 -22.83
C GLY A 120 -1.29 12.21 -22.04
N SER A 121 -2.62 12.20 -21.89
CA SER A 121 -3.39 13.31 -21.31
C SER A 121 -3.09 13.54 -19.82
N THR A 122 -2.64 12.51 -19.09
CA THR A 122 -2.33 12.63 -17.66
C THR A 122 -1.22 13.66 -17.39
N CYS A 123 -0.19 13.70 -18.23
CA CYS A 123 0.83 14.73 -18.12
C CYS A 123 0.40 16.04 -18.79
N ALA A 124 -0.42 16.00 -19.85
CA ALA A 124 -0.91 17.22 -20.49
C ALA A 124 -1.67 18.13 -19.52
N GLU A 125 -2.51 17.56 -18.64
CA GLU A 125 -3.25 18.29 -17.61
C GLU A 125 -2.35 18.90 -16.54
N LEU A 126 -1.21 18.26 -16.24
CA LEU A 126 -0.21 18.80 -15.30
C LEU A 126 0.50 20.03 -15.87
N TRP A 127 0.91 19.96 -17.14
CA TRP A 127 1.56 21.07 -17.84
C TRP A 127 0.61 22.26 -18.05
N TYR A 128 -0.66 21.98 -18.33
CA TYR A 128 -1.65 22.99 -18.67
C TYR A 128 -2.98 22.68 -17.98
N PRO A 129 -3.16 23.04 -16.70
CA PRO A 129 -4.44 22.86 -16.04
C PRO A 129 -5.52 23.59 -16.85
N LEU A 130 -6.63 22.91 -17.13
CA LEU A 130 -7.66 23.28 -18.13
C LEU A 130 -8.15 24.74 -18.06
N GLN A 131 -8.08 25.40 -16.90
CA GLN A 131 -8.49 26.79 -16.72
C GLN A 131 -7.40 27.83 -17.08
N LEU A 132 -6.12 27.45 -17.07
CA LEU A 132 -4.97 28.32 -17.36
C LEU A 132 -4.23 27.93 -18.66
N GLY A 133 -4.47 26.72 -19.16
CA GLY A 133 -3.73 26.12 -20.27
C GLY A 133 -3.76 26.90 -21.58
N THR A 134 -4.92 27.43 -21.97
CA THR A 134 -5.03 28.21 -23.22
C THR A 134 -4.22 29.49 -23.18
N ARG A 135 -4.12 30.13 -22.00
CA ARG A 135 -3.30 31.33 -21.79
C ARG A 135 -1.81 31.00 -21.85
N GLN A 136 -1.39 29.87 -21.28
CA GLN A 136 0.01 29.45 -21.28
C GLN A 136 0.50 29.09 -22.70
N ILE A 137 -0.30 28.33 -23.48
CA ILE A 137 0.02 28.02 -24.88
C ILE A 137 0.12 29.30 -25.71
N PHE A 138 -0.80 30.25 -25.49
CA PHE A 138 -0.74 31.56 -26.16
C PHE A 138 0.58 32.28 -25.88
N TRP A 139 1.05 32.31 -24.63
CA TRP A 139 2.32 32.94 -24.27
C TRP A 139 3.52 32.23 -24.88
N GLN A 140 3.56 30.90 -24.86
CA GLN A 140 4.66 30.16 -25.51
C GLN A 140 4.72 30.41 -27.02
N VAL A 141 3.57 30.44 -27.70
CA VAL A 141 3.51 30.80 -29.13
C VAL A 141 3.95 32.25 -29.34
N TYR A 142 3.54 33.16 -28.45
CA TYR A 142 3.93 34.56 -28.47
C TYR A 142 5.45 34.73 -28.31
N ASP A 143 6.09 33.99 -27.41
CA ASP A 143 7.53 34.07 -27.13
C ASP A 143 8.39 33.59 -28.31
N LEU A 144 7.83 32.79 -29.21
CA LEU A 144 8.49 32.40 -30.46
C LEU A 144 8.46 33.51 -31.53
N VAL A 145 7.58 34.50 -31.42
CA VAL A 145 7.44 35.57 -32.42
C VAL A 145 8.73 36.40 -32.60
N PRO A 146 9.40 36.89 -31.54
CA PRO A 146 10.69 37.56 -31.69
C PRO A 146 11.75 36.70 -32.39
N LEU A 147 11.82 35.40 -32.08
CA LEU A 147 12.75 34.47 -32.72
C LEU A 147 12.50 34.37 -34.22
N VAL A 148 11.23 34.21 -34.63
CA VAL A 148 10.82 34.17 -36.04
C VAL A 148 11.12 35.49 -36.75
N LEU A 149 10.88 36.63 -36.10
CA LEU A 149 11.17 37.95 -36.67
C LEU A 149 12.68 38.20 -36.85
N ILE A 150 13.52 37.79 -35.89
CA ILE A 150 14.98 37.88 -36.01
C ILE A 150 15.48 36.93 -37.09
N LEU A 151 14.94 35.70 -37.17
CA LEU A 151 15.25 34.76 -38.24
C LEU A 151 14.87 35.34 -39.60
N ALA A 152 13.67 35.90 -39.76
CA ALA A 152 13.24 36.56 -40.99
C ALA A 152 14.12 37.77 -41.35
N ALA A 153 14.58 38.53 -40.35
CA ALA A 153 15.46 39.69 -40.56
C ALA A 153 16.89 39.29 -40.95
N THR A 154 17.37 38.12 -40.53
CA THR A 154 18.78 37.72 -40.65
C THR A 154 19.02 36.70 -41.74
N HIS A 155 18.02 35.86 -42.01
CA HIS A 155 18.07 34.79 -42.98
C HIS A 155 17.88 35.31 -44.41
N ARG A 156 18.74 34.87 -45.33
CA ARG A 156 18.44 34.92 -46.78
C ARG A 156 17.93 33.53 -47.14
N PRO A 157 16.63 33.33 -47.34
CA PRO A 157 16.18 32.06 -47.88
C PRO A 157 16.77 31.89 -49.28
N GLY A 158 17.70 30.95 -49.43
CA GLY A 158 17.86 30.26 -50.70
C GLY A 158 16.62 29.39 -50.89
N ARG A 159 16.21 29.10 -52.14
CA ARG A 159 15.08 28.18 -52.39
C ARG A 159 15.25 26.84 -51.67
N ALA A 160 16.48 26.37 -51.50
CA ALA A 160 16.81 25.17 -50.74
C ALA A 160 16.46 25.28 -49.25
N THR A 161 16.83 26.38 -48.58
CA THR A 161 16.61 26.54 -47.14
C THR A 161 15.14 26.68 -46.76
N VAL A 162 14.31 27.31 -47.61
CA VAL A 162 12.85 27.35 -47.40
C VAL A 162 12.26 25.95 -47.47
N ARG A 163 12.72 25.13 -48.43
CA ARG A 163 12.29 23.75 -48.57
C ARG A 163 12.73 22.91 -47.37
N THR A 164 13.96 23.08 -46.88
CA THR A 164 14.44 22.37 -45.68
C THR A 164 13.70 22.79 -44.41
N ALA A 165 13.43 24.08 -44.22
CA ALA A 165 12.68 24.57 -43.07
C ALA A 165 11.23 24.10 -43.10
N ALA A 166 10.56 24.15 -44.26
CA ALA A 166 9.22 23.61 -44.43
C ALA A 166 9.19 22.09 -44.26
N ALA A 167 10.20 21.38 -44.77
CA ALA A 167 10.35 19.94 -44.55
C ALA A 167 10.49 19.65 -43.06
N LEU A 168 11.37 20.33 -42.33
CA LEU A 168 11.52 20.17 -40.87
C LEU A 168 10.22 20.48 -40.10
N LEU A 169 9.51 21.55 -40.48
CA LEU A 169 8.24 21.93 -39.86
C LEU A 169 7.14 20.87 -40.06
N VAL A 170 7.20 20.12 -41.16
CA VAL A 170 6.25 19.04 -41.47
C VAL A 170 6.74 17.69 -40.92
N THR A 171 8.03 17.38 -41.03
CA THR A 171 8.60 16.10 -40.61
C THR A 171 8.72 15.99 -39.10
N THR A 172 9.02 17.07 -38.38
CA THR A 172 9.14 17.04 -36.90
C THR A 172 7.82 16.59 -36.24
N PRO A 173 6.65 17.16 -36.56
CA PRO A 173 5.39 16.64 -36.03
C PRO A 173 5.06 15.25 -36.57
N LEU A 174 5.43 14.91 -37.81
CA LEU A 174 5.26 13.56 -38.35
C LEU A 174 6.11 12.51 -37.61
N PHE A 175 7.35 12.83 -37.21
CA PHE A 175 8.20 11.96 -36.40
C PHE A 175 7.74 11.94 -34.94
N ALA A 176 7.18 13.03 -34.41
CA ALA A 176 6.55 13.02 -33.10
C ALA A 176 5.30 12.13 -33.07
N VAL A 177 4.47 12.16 -34.12
CA VAL A 177 3.30 11.28 -34.29
C VAL A 177 3.71 9.85 -34.67
N ALA A 178 4.81 9.66 -35.39
CA ALA A 178 5.32 8.31 -35.69
C ALA A 178 5.98 7.67 -34.46
N GLY A 179 6.59 8.45 -33.57
CA GLY A 179 7.06 7.99 -32.27
C GLY A 179 5.94 7.55 -31.33
N ASP A 180 4.71 8.01 -31.57
CA ASP A 180 3.50 7.59 -30.84
C ASP A 180 2.97 6.21 -31.31
N ARG A 181 3.42 5.69 -32.46
CA ARG A 181 2.98 4.36 -32.94
C ARG A 181 3.53 3.19 -32.13
N ASP A 182 4.57 3.44 -31.33
CA ASP A 182 5.12 2.47 -30.39
C ASP A 182 4.69 2.76 -28.94
N ALA A 183 3.71 3.66 -28.73
CA ALA A 183 3.08 3.78 -27.41
C ALA A 183 2.55 2.39 -27.04
N PRO A 184 3.12 1.73 -26.01
CA PRO A 184 2.82 0.34 -25.73
C PRO A 184 1.34 0.25 -25.40
N VAL A 185 0.59 -0.44 -26.26
CA VAL A 185 -0.81 -0.77 -26.01
C VAL A 185 -0.86 -1.38 -24.61
N PRO A 186 -1.70 -0.86 -23.70
CA PRO A 186 -1.78 -1.38 -22.34
C PRO A 186 -2.03 -2.89 -22.42
N LEU A 187 -1.10 -3.67 -21.88
CA LEU A 187 -1.16 -5.13 -21.88
C LEU A 187 -2.42 -5.59 -21.13
N SER A 188 -2.78 -4.86 -20.08
CA SER A 188 -3.91 -5.14 -19.22
C SER A 188 -5.07 -4.18 -19.51
N SER A 189 -6.13 -4.74 -20.10
CA SER A 189 -7.48 -4.18 -20.12
C SER A 189 -8.40 -5.03 -19.25
N PRO A 190 -9.56 -4.51 -18.79
CA PRO A 190 -10.56 -5.32 -18.10
C PRO A 190 -10.95 -6.59 -18.88
N GLU A 191 -11.04 -6.52 -20.21
CA GLU A 191 -11.31 -7.65 -21.11
C GLU A 191 -10.15 -8.64 -21.11
N ALA A 192 -8.91 -8.17 -21.19
CA ALA A 192 -7.73 -9.02 -21.13
C ALA A 192 -7.64 -9.76 -19.79
N CYS A 193 -8.00 -9.10 -18.69
CA CYS A 193 -8.02 -9.70 -17.35
C CYS A 193 -9.14 -10.72 -17.15
N ARG A 194 -10.28 -10.58 -17.85
CA ARG A 194 -11.40 -11.53 -17.80
C ARG A 194 -11.06 -12.89 -18.42
N ASN A 195 -10.15 -12.92 -19.39
CA ASN A 195 -9.78 -14.13 -20.12
C ASN A 195 -8.58 -14.87 -19.52
N ILE A 196 -8.04 -14.41 -18.38
CA ILE A 196 -6.93 -15.10 -17.71
C ILE A 196 -7.48 -16.37 -17.07
N ASP A 197 -6.79 -17.47 -17.31
CA ASP A 197 -7.02 -18.71 -16.59
C ASP A 197 -6.42 -18.62 -15.17
N TRP A 198 -7.29 -18.41 -14.19
CA TRP A 198 -6.90 -18.32 -12.80
C TRP A 198 -6.79 -19.70 -12.11
N THR A 199 -7.01 -20.81 -12.83
CA THR A 199 -7.04 -22.18 -12.27
C THR A 199 -5.77 -22.61 -11.54
N SER A 200 -4.65 -21.89 -11.71
CA SER A 200 -3.44 -22.06 -10.88
C SER A 200 -3.62 -21.81 -9.37
N GLU A 201 -4.80 -21.36 -8.91
CA GLU A 201 -5.15 -21.12 -7.49
C GLU A 201 -6.05 -22.19 -6.84
N ALA A 202 -6.11 -23.42 -7.36
CA ALA A 202 -6.79 -24.51 -6.66
C ALA A 202 -6.07 -24.83 -5.33
N GLY A 203 -6.49 -24.16 -4.24
CA GLY A 203 -5.84 -24.17 -2.92
C GLY A 203 -5.18 -22.83 -2.63
N ASN A 204 -5.12 -22.39 -1.37
CA ASN A 204 -4.53 -21.11 -0.95
C ASN A 204 -3.02 -20.93 -1.27
N GLU A 205 -2.44 -21.79 -2.10
CA GLU A 205 -1.05 -21.83 -2.52
C GLU A 205 -0.97 -21.70 -4.04
N ILE A 206 -0.31 -20.63 -4.50
CA ILE A 206 0.03 -20.50 -5.91
C ILE A 206 1.14 -21.50 -6.20
N SER A 207 0.84 -22.49 -7.04
CA SER A 207 1.85 -23.45 -7.47
C SER A 207 2.86 -22.76 -8.36
N VAL A 208 4.10 -22.58 -7.87
CA VAL A 208 5.18 -22.01 -8.70
C VAL A 208 5.43 -22.86 -9.96
N ARG A 209 5.12 -24.17 -9.92
CA ARG A 209 5.16 -25.04 -11.11
C ARG A 209 4.12 -24.62 -12.15
N ALA A 210 2.91 -24.25 -11.74
CA ALA A 210 1.88 -23.77 -12.66
C ALA A 210 2.32 -22.47 -13.34
N VAL A 211 2.88 -21.53 -12.57
CA VAL A 211 3.41 -20.26 -13.09
C VAL A 211 4.60 -20.47 -14.04
N ALA A 212 5.45 -21.47 -13.78
CA ALA A 212 6.58 -21.78 -14.65
C ALA A 212 6.14 -22.25 -16.05
N GLY A 213 4.95 -22.86 -16.19
CA GLY A 213 4.39 -23.30 -17.46
C GLY A 213 3.76 -22.17 -18.30
N MET A 214 3.47 -21.01 -17.70
CA MET A 214 2.87 -19.87 -18.40
C MET A 214 3.87 -19.17 -19.33
N SER A 215 3.36 -18.64 -20.44
CA SER A 215 4.14 -17.79 -21.33
C SER A 215 4.56 -16.48 -20.65
N GLU A 216 5.64 -15.84 -21.08
CA GLU A 216 6.08 -14.58 -20.47
C GLU A 216 5.01 -13.48 -20.55
N ARG A 217 4.28 -13.41 -21.67
CA ARG A 217 3.18 -12.45 -21.87
C ARG A 217 2.03 -12.70 -20.90
N GLU A 218 1.62 -13.96 -20.75
CA GLU A 218 0.56 -14.38 -19.84
C GLU A 218 0.94 -14.12 -18.38
N ARG A 219 2.19 -14.37 -18.00
CA ARG A 219 2.72 -14.03 -16.68
C ARG A 219 2.65 -12.53 -16.39
N LYS A 220 3.11 -11.70 -17.33
CA LYS A 220 3.05 -10.22 -17.19
C LYS A 220 1.61 -9.74 -17.08
N LEU A 221 0.72 -10.27 -17.90
CA LEU A 221 -0.71 -9.94 -17.88
C LEU A 221 -1.36 -10.35 -16.55
N THR A 222 -1.08 -11.56 -16.07
CA THR A 222 -1.60 -12.08 -14.80
C THR A 222 -1.12 -11.25 -13.62
N TYR A 223 0.17 -10.89 -13.60
CA TYR A 223 0.72 -9.96 -12.62
C TYR A 223 -0.04 -8.61 -12.62
N LEU A 224 -0.20 -8.00 -13.80
CA LEU A 224 -0.84 -6.70 -13.95
C LEU A 224 -2.29 -6.71 -13.47
N CYS A 225 -3.06 -7.73 -13.88
CA CYS A 225 -4.46 -7.87 -13.49
C CYS A 225 -4.59 -8.06 -11.97
N ARG A 226 -3.70 -8.84 -11.36
CA ARG A 226 -3.71 -9.09 -9.92
C ARG A 226 -3.38 -7.85 -9.10
N VAL A 227 -2.32 -7.11 -9.48
CA VAL A 227 -1.94 -5.86 -8.80
C VAL A 227 -3.02 -4.78 -8.94
N ARG A 228 -3.76 -4.79 -10.05
CA ARG A 228 -4.93 -3.92 -10.27
C ARG A 228 -6.18 -4.37 -9.51
N GLY A 229 -6.13 -5.51 -8.82
CA GLY A 229 -7.22 -6.01 -7.99
C GLY A 229 -8.32 -6.74 -8.77
N PHE A 230 -8.09 -7.09 -10.04
CA PHE A 230 -8.97 -8.02 -10.74
C PHE A 230 -8.83 -9.40 -10.07
N SER A 231 -9.88 -9.84 -9.38
CA SER A 231 -9.91 -11.13 -8.69
C SER A 231 -10.99 -12.02 -9.28
N MET A 232 -10.79 -13.34 -9.21
CA MET A 232 -11.75 -14.36 -9.69
C MET A 232 -13.17 -14.14 -9.18
N ARG A 233 -13.34 -13.65 -7.94
CA ARG A 233 -14.67 -13.51 -7.33
C ARG A 233 -15.44 -12.30 -7.83
N HIS A 234 -14.75 -11.25 -8.28
CA HIS A 234 -15.40 -9.99 -8.66
C HIS A 234 -14.61 -9.30 -9.79
N PRO A 235 -14.68 -9.80 -11.04
CA PRO A 235 -14.01 -9.18 -12.18
C PRO A 235 -14.53 -7.76 -12.47
N GLU A 236 -15.74 -7.44 -12.00
CA GLU A 236 -16.39 -6.14 -12.21
C GLU A 236 -16.13 -5.14 -11.07
N SER A 237 -15.64 -5.60 -9.91
CA SER A 237 -15.26 -4.67 -8.85
C SER A 237 -13.93 -4.04 -9.23
N ARG A 238 -14.00 -2.83 -9.81
CA ARG A 238 -12.90 -1.88 -9.66
C ARG A 238 -12.79 -1.62 -8.16
N ILE A 239 -11.96 -2.38 -7.47
CA ILE A 239 -11.61 -2.03 -6.10
C ILE A 239 -10.99 -0.64 -6.22
N LEU A 240 -11.66 0.37 -5.64
CA LEU A 240 -11.36 1.81 -5.62
C LEU A 240 -10.00 2.09 -4.96
N ARG A 241 -8.90 1.50 -5.45
CA ARG A 241 -7.59 1.49 -4.79
C ARG A 241 -6.62 2.56 -5.29
N PHE A 242 -6.96 3.27 -6.37
CA PHE A 242 -6.13 4.37 -6.87
C PHE A 242 -6.96 5.65 -6.85
N THR A 243 -6.76 6.48 -5.84
CA THR A 243 -7.41 7.79 -5.68
C THR A 243 -6.77 8.89 -6.55
N GLY A 244 -5.83 8.55 -7.44
CA GLY A 244 -5.17 9.51 -8.33
C GLY A 244 -4.56 8.83 -9.55
N GLY A 245 -5.40 8.53 -10.56
CA GLY A 245 -4.99 7.90 -11.82
C GLY A 245 -4.50 6.45 -11.67
N GLN A 246 -4.82 5.57 -12.61
CA GLN A 246 -4.25 4.22 -12.60
C GLN A 246 -2.81 4.28 -13.12
N PRO A 247 -1.82 3.71 -12.40
CA PRO A 247 -0.46 3.61 -12.91
C PRO A 247 -0.43 2.81 -14.22
N SER A 248 0.44 3.23 -15.14
CA SER A 248 0.65 2.52 -16.40
C SER A 248 1.22 1.12 -16.16
N ASP A 249 0.97 0.20 -17.09
CA ASP A 249 1.46 -1.18 -17.04
C ASP A 249 2.99 -1.23 -16.91
N ALA A 250 3.69 -0.31 -17.57
CA ALA A 250 5.14 -0.19 -17.51
C ALA A 250 5.63 0.09 -16.09
N ILE A 251 4.99 1.02 -15.37
CA ILE A 251 5.34 1.36 -13.99
C ILE A 251 5.10 0.14 -13.07
N LEU A 252 3.94 -0.51 -13.21
CA LEU A 252 3.61 -1.68 -12.37
C LEU A 252 4.57 -2.83 -12.62
N LEU A 253 4.92 -3.12 -13.88
CA LEU A 253 5.88 -4.17 -14.23
C LEU A 253 7.29 -3.85 -13.73
N ASP A 254 7.67 -2.57 -13.76
CA ASP A 254 8.97 -2.15 -13.27
C ASP A 254 9.08 -2.29 -11.75
N GLU A 255 8.07 -1.82 -11.01
CA GLU A 255 7.99 -2.02 -9.56
C GLU A 255 8.01 -3.50 -9.18
N GLY A 256 7.31 -4.33 -9.96
CA GLY A 256 7.31 -5.77 -9.80
C GLY A 256 8.67 -6.41 -10.00
N ARG A 257 9.45 -5.96 -10.99
CA ARG A 257 10.83 -6.41 -11.20
C ARG A 257 11.75 -5.98 -10.07
N ARG A 258 11.66 -4.74 -9.59
CA ARG A 258 12.46 -4.30 -8.43
C ARG A 258 12.15 -5.10 -7.17
N ALA A 259 10.89 -5.47 -6.96
CA ALA A 259 10.50 -6.37 -5.88
C ALA A 259 11.14 -7.77 -6.03
N CYS A 260 11.30 -8.26 -7.26
CA CYS A 260 12.06 -9.48 -7.55
C CYS A 260 13.55 -9.35 -7.19
N ASP A 261 14.12 -8.16 -7.34
CA ASP A 261 15.52 -7.88 -6.98
C ASP A 261 15.70 -7.65 -5.46
N GLY A 262 14.61 -7.70 -4.68
CA GLY A 262 14.64 -7.51 -3.23
C GLY A 262 14.78 -6.04 -2.80
N GLU A 263 14.58 -5.08 -3.70
CA GLU A 263 14.65 -3.66 -3.36
C GLU A 263 13.52 -3.27 -2.40
N ARG A 264 13.88 -2.77 -1.21
CA ARG A 264 12.94 -2.26 -0.20
C ARG A 264 12.77 -0.74 -0.30
N ARG A 265 12.41 -0.23 -1.48
CA ARG A 265 12.04 1.18 -1.63
C ARG A 265 10.57 1.38 -1.30
N ILE A 266 10.23 2.55 -0.78
CA ILE A 266 8.83 2.95 -0.63
C ILE A 266 8.31 3.17 -2.05
N PRO A 267 7.29 2.42 -2.49
CA PRO A 267 6.73 2.59 -3.82
C PRO A 267 6.17 4.02 -3.97
N PRO A 268 6.07 4.54 -5.20
CA PRO A 268 5.39 5.81 -5.45
C PRO A 268 4.00 5.85 -4.80
N GLN A 269 3.57 7.02 -4.33
CA GLN A 269 2.25 7.17 -3.70
C GLN A 269 1.15 6.57 -4.58
N GLY A 270 0.27 5.78 -3.96
CA GLY A 270 -0.82 5.07 -4.64
C GLY A 270 -0.44 3.68 -5.16
N ILE A 271 0.84 3.28 -5.17
CA ILE A 271 1.26 1.91 -5.53
C ILE A 271 1.57 1.15 -4.25
N ARG A 272 0.98 -0.04 -4.08
CA ARG A 272 1.34 -0.98 -3.00
C ARG A 272 2.48 -1.87 -3.48
N MET A 273 3.44 -2.14 -2.61
CA MET A 273 4.47 -3.15 -2.87
C MET A 273 3.81 -4.50 -3.17
N PRO A 274 4.15 -5.18 -4.28
CA PRO A 274 3.55 -6.45 -4.63
C PRO A 274 3.89 -7.51 -3.57
N SER A 275 2.88 -8.28 -3.19
CA SER A 275 3.03 -9.43 -2.32
C SER A 275 3.79 -10.55 -3.04
N PHE A 276 4.28 -11.51 -2.27
CA PHE A 276 4.84 -12.77 -2.78
C PHE A 276 3.94 -13.43 -3.84
N ARG A 277 2.63 -13.41 -3.60
CA ARG A 277 1.61 -13.99 -4.49
C ARG A 277 1.48 -13.26 -5.82
N GLU A 278 1.98 -12.03 -5.94
CA GLU A 278 1.92 -11.24 -7.15
C GLU A 278 3.23 -11.33 -7.94
N TYR A 279 4.39 -11.08 -7.32
CA TYR A 279 5.63 -11.09 -8.11
C TYR A 279 6.08 -12.50 -8.55
N VAL A 280 5.50 -13.58 -8.01
CA VAL A 280 5.75 -14.96 -8.47
C VAL A 280 5.56 -15.11 -9.99
N TYR A 281 4.63 -14.35 -10.59
CA TYR A 281 4.42 -14.33 -12.03
C TYR A 281 5.58 -13.67 -12.79
N LEU A 282 6.21 -12.63 -12.23
CA LEU A 282 7.32 -11.96 -12.90
C LEU A 282 8.65 -12.70 -12.74
N CYS A 283 8.89 -13.27 -11.55
CA CYS A 283 10.18 -13.89 -11.20
C CYS A 283 9.98 -15.21 -10.43
N PRO A 284 9.51 -16.28 -11.10
CA PRO A 284 9.19 -17.55 -10.44
C PRO A 284 10.40 -18.17 -9.73
N LYS A 285 11.62 -18.02 -10.26
CA LYS A 285 12.84 -18.55 -9.63
C LYS A 285 13.13 -17.90 -8.27
N VAL A 286 13.01 -16.58 -8.18
CA VAL A 286 13.20 -15.83 -6.93
C VAL A 286 12.10 -16.20 -5.95
N ALA A 287 10.85 -16.30 -6.42
CA ALA A 287 9.74 -16.72 -5.59
C ALA A 287 9.93 -18.13 -5.00
N VAL A 288 10.44 -19.12 -5.75
CA VAL A 288 10.77 -20.43 -5.16
C VAL A 288 11.79 -20.31 -4.03
N ALA A 289 12.83 -19.48 -4.20
CA ALA A 289 13.85 -19.28 -3.17
C ALA A 289 13.26 -18.65 -1.90
N HIS A 290 12.49 -17.57 -2.04
CA HIS A 290 11.81 -16.90 -0.92
C HIS A 290 10.78 -17.81 -0.24
N GLN A 291 10.05 -18.65 -0.99
CA GLN A 291 9.12 -19.60 -0.40
C GLN A 291 9.85 -20.61 0.49
N ARG A 292 10.95 -21.19 0.01
CA ARG A 292 11.75 -22.13 0.80
C ARG A 292 12.33 -21.48 2.05
N GLU A 293 12.77 -20.23 1.95
CA GLU A 293 13.23 -19.47 3.11
C GLU A 293 12.10 -19.22 4.11
N ALA A 294 10.92 -18.81 3.63
CA ALA A 294 9.74 -18.61 4.47
C ALA A 294 9.27 -19.92 5.14
N GLU A 295 9.28 -21.04 4.43
CA GLU A 295 8.98 -22.37 4.98
C GLU A 295 10.00 -22.77 6.05
N ARG A 296 11.30 -22.56 5.81
CA ARG A 296 12.34 -22.78 6.83
C ARG A 296 12.17 -21.89 8.04
N ALA A 297 11.85 -20.61 7.83
CA ALA A 297 11.62 -19.65 8.89
C ALA A 297 10.38 -20.03 9.74
N ARG A 298 9.29 -20.44 9.09
CA ARG A 298 8.08 -20.97 9.75
C ARG A 298 8.40 -22.23 10.55
N ALA A 299 9.02 -23.24 9.93
CA ALA A 299 9.41 -24.47 10.62
C ALA A 299 10.33 -24.20 11.83
N LYS A 300 11.25 -23.23 11.72
CA LYS A 300 12.08 -22.79 12.85
C LYS A 300 11.26 -22.11 13.95
N ALA A 301 10.35 -21.21 13.58
CA ALA A 301 9.45 -20.53 14.50
C ALA A 301 8.53 -21.51 15.23
N ASP A 302 7.94 -22.48 14.51
CA ASP A 302 7.09 -23.53 15.05
C ASP A 302 7.89 -24.42 16.02
N ALA A 303 9.10 -24.83 15.65
CA ALA A 303 9.97 -25.60 16.53
C ALA A 303 10.44 -24.83 17.77
N GLU A 304 10.54 -23.49 17.71
CA GLU A 304 10.82 -22.65 18.87
C GLU A 304 9.57 -22.49 19.75
N TYR A 305 8.40 -22.28 19.13
CA TYR A 305 7.12 -22.21 19.81
C TYR A 305 6.82 -23.49 20.60
N GLU A 306 6.96 -24.67 19.98
CA GLU A 306 6.77 -25.96 20.65
C GLU A 306 7.77 -26.16 21.80
N ARG A 307 9.03 -25.73 21.64
CA ARG A 307 10.01 -25.76 22.72
C ARG A 307 9.63 -24.87 23.90
N ARG A 308 9.09 -23.67 23.62
CA ARG A 308 8.58 -22.76 24.68
C ARG A 308 7.34 -23.35 25.34
N ARG A 309 6.40 -23.86 24.56
CA ARG A 309 5.18 -24.52 25.05
C ARG A 309 5.52 -25.70 25.96
N ALA A 310 6.45 -26.56 25.57
CA ALA A 310 6.90 -27.69 26.39
C ALA A 310 7.50 -27.26 27.73
N LYS A 311 8.31 -26.18 27.77
CA LYS A 311 8.85 -25.63 29.02
C LYS A 311 7.76 -25.10 29.95
N VAL A 312 6.78 -24.40 29.39
CA VAL A 312 5.65 -23.85 30.16
C VAL A 312 4.76 -24.98 30.66
N LYS A 313 4.52 -26.01 29.84
CA LYS A 313 3.79 -27.21 30.24
C LYS A 313 4.49 -27.93 31.39
N ALA A 314 5.80 -28.16 31.29
CA ALA A 314 6.57 -28.78 32.36
C ALA A 314 6.54 -27.95 33.67
N PHE A 315 6.57 -26.61 33.56
CA PHE A 315 6.33 -25.74 34.71
C PHE A 315 4.94 -25.96 35.32
N CYS A 316 3.90 -26.00 34.51
CA CYS A 316 2.54 -26.25 34.99
C CYS A 316 2.38 -27.63 35.64
N GLU A 317 2.98 -28.68 35.07
CA GLU A 317 3.01 -30.03 35.65
C GLU A 317 3.75 -30.05 36.99
N GLN A 318 4.87 -29.32 37.12
CA GLN A 318 5.60 -29.20 38.39
C GLN A 318 4.82 -28.41 39.45
N GLN A 319 4.04 -27.41 39.03
CA GLN A 319 3.21 -26.58 39.91
C GLN A 319 1.81 -27.17 40.16
N ALA A 320 1.52 -28.37 39.62
CA ALA A 320 0.25 -29.03 39.86
C ALA A 320 0.11 -29.31 41.37
N PRO A 321 -1.01 -28.93 42.00
CA PRO A 321 -1.25 -29.15 43.42
C PRO A 321 -1.23 -30.66 43.71
N GLU A 322 -0.80 -31.11 44.88
CA GLU A 322 -0.90 -32.54 45.23
C GLU A 322 -2.38 -32.97 45.39
N ALA A 323 -2.67 -34.26 45.18
CA ALA A 323 -4.05 -34.75 45.27
C ALA A 323 -4.33 -35.34 46.66
N ASN A 324 -5.23 -34.72 47.42
CA ASN A 324 -5.67 -35.24 48.73
C ASN A 324 -6.38 -36.61 48.62
N ALA A 325 -6.98 -36.89 47.46
CA ALA A 325 -7.52 -38.19 47.11
C ALA A 325 -7.04 -38.57 45.70
N ARG A 326 -6.84 -39.86 45.44
CA ARG A 326 -6.35 -40.35 44.14
C ARG A 326 -7.42 -40.16 43.05
N PRO A 327 -7.19 -39.31 42.03
CA PRO A 327 -8.12 -39.14 40.93
C PRO A 327 -8.11 -40.36 40.00
N VAL A 328 -9.21 -40.57 39.30
CA VAL A 328 -9.31 -41.61 38.25
C VAL A 328 -8.63 -41.15 36.98
N ARG A 329 -8.69 -39.84 36.70
CA ARG A 329 -7.94 -39.20 35.62
C ARG A 329 -7.40 -37.87 36.13
N GLU A 330 -6.16 -37.59 35.81
CA GLU A 330 -5.52 -36.31 36.04
C GLU A 330 -4.85 -35.88 34.74
N PHE A 331 -4.98 -34.60 34.41
CA PHE A 331 -4.33 -34.03 33.24
C PHE A 331 -4.00 -32.56 33.51
N THR A 332 -2.79 -32.16 33.13
CA THR A 332 -2.30 -30.79 33.27
C THR A 332 -1.80 -30.30 31.92
N ASP A 333 -2.27 -29.13 31.51
CA ASP A 333 -1.78 -28.45 30.31
C ASP A 333 -1.86 -26.93 30.47
N VAL A 334 -1.31 -26.22 29.49
CA VAL A 334 -1.35 -24.77 29.38
C VAL A 334 -2.58 -24.39 28.57
N LEU A 335 -3.43 -23.54 29.14
CA LEU A 335 -4.56 -22.95 28.44
C LEU A 335 -4.29 -21.45 28.22
N SER A 336 -4.69 -20.87 27.10
CA SER A 336 -4.63 -19.40 26.95
C SER A 336 -5.97 -18.81 27.40
N GLY A 337 -5.94 -17.78 28.23
CA GLY A 337 -7.05 -16.84 28.28
C GLY A 337 -7.22 -16.30 26.87
N ASP A 338 -8.37 -16.52 26.25
CA ASP A 338 -8.65 -15.87 24.98
C ASP A 338 -9.01 -14.39 25.22
N LEU A 339 -9.45 -13.68 24.19
CA LEU A 339 -9.91 -12.29 24.32
C LEU A 339 -11.13 -12.14 25.26
N MET A 340 -11.84 -13.23 25.56
CA MET A 340 -12.97 -13.24 26.50
C MET A 340 -12.52 -13.46 27.94
N ARG A 341 -11.22 -13.71 28.18
CA ARG A 341 -10.66 -14.03 29.49
C ARG A 341 -11.50 -15.12 30.17
N ALA A 342 -11.81 -16.18 29.43
CA ALA A 342 -12.62 -17.28 29.93
C ALA A 342 -12.33 -18.57 29.17
N TYR A 343 -12.75 -19.69 29.76
CA TYR A 343 -12.86 -20.97 29.08
C TYR A 343 -14.11 -21.72 29.52
N HIS A 344 -14.54 -22.67 28.71
CA HIS A 344 -15.80 -23.38 28.93
C HIS A 344 -15.54 -24.83 29.33
N VAL A 345 -16.42 -25.36 30.18
CA VAL A 345 -16.47 -26.76 30.58
C VAL A 345 -17.88 -27.26 30.25
N GLY A 346 -18.00 -28.10 29.23
CA GLY A 346 -19.29 -28.50 28.67
C GLY A 346 -19.37 -28.27 27.16
N GLU A 347 -20.54 -28.54 26.60
CA GLU A 347 -20.85 -28.31 25.20
C GLU A 347 -21.41 -26.90 25.04
N LEU A 348 -20.73 -26.05 24.29
CA LEU A 348 -21.20 -24.70 24.00
C LEU A 348 -22.47 -24.78 23.13
N PRO A 349 -23.59 -24.15 23.52
CA PRO A 349 -24.76 -24.09 22.65
C PRO A 349 -24.44 -23.32 21.36
N GLU A 350 -25.00 -23.77 20.24
CA GLU A 350 -24.87 -23.06 18.96
C GLU A 350 -25.38 -21.62 19.11
N GLY A 351 -24.52 -20.65 18.83
CA GLY A 351 -24.88 -19.23 18.95
C GLY A 351 -24.68 -18.62 20.34
N ALA A 352 -24.00 -19.31 21.27
CA ALA A 352 -23.46 -18.70 22.49
C ALA A 352 -22.39 -17.65 22.13
N GLY A 353 -22.86 -16.47 21.74
CA GLY A 353 -22.05 -15.32 21.41
C GLY A 353 -21.56 -14.59 22.67
N SER A 354 -20.56 -13.74 22.45
CA SER A 354 -19.84 -12.90 23.42
C SER A 354 -20.70 -11.82 24.10
N GLU A 355 -21.89 -12.13 24.59
CA GLU A 355 -22.61 -11.21 25.48
C GLU A 355 -21.79 -11.07 26.76
N GLY A 356 -21.48 -9.82 27.12
CA GLY A 356 -20.51 -9.48 28.16
C GLY A 356 -20.77 -10.25 29.45
N PHE A 357 -19.88 -11.19 29.76
CA PHE A 357 -19.94 -11.92 31.01
C PHE A 357 -19.75 -10.92 32.16
N PRO A 358 -20.58 -10.99 33.23
CA PRO A 358 -20.32 -10.25 34.45
C PRO A 358 -18.91 -10.58 34.95
N THR A 359 -18.05 -9.57 35.06
CA THR A 359 -16.60 -9.73 35.30
C THR A 359 -16.25 -10.28 36.68
N ASP A 360 -17.19 -10.24 37.63
CA ASP A 360 -16.87 -10.46 39.05
C ASP A 360 -17.06 -11.92 39.48
N ASP A 361 -17.77 -12.72 38.68
CA ASP A 361 -18.07 -14.12 38.97
C ASP A 361 -17.03 -15.08 38.37
N LEU A 362 -16.48 -15.97 39.22
CA LEU A 362 -15.47 -16.95 38.80
C LEU A 362 -16.04 -18.04 37.87
N VAL A 363 -17.28 -18.47 38.13
CA VAL A 363 -17.94 -19.52 37.37
C VAL A 363 -19.37 -19.12 37.09
N ILE A 364 -19.73 -19.10 35.81
CA ILE A 364 -21.07 -18.80 35.31
C ILE A 364 -21.59 -20.08 34.65
N THR A 365 -22.76 -20.57 35.08
CA THR A 365 -23.39 -21.74 34.48
C THR A 365 -24.57 -21.34 33.61
N GLN A 366 -24.60 -21.79 32.36
CA GLN A 366 -25.70 -21.58 31.44
C GLN A 366 -25.90 -22.85 30.59
N ASP A 367 -27.15 -23.34 30.52
CA ASP A 367 -27.56 -24.45 29.65
C ASP A 367 -26.68 -25.72 29.74
N GLY A 368 -26.20 -26.04 30.95
CA GLY A 368 -25.38 -27.23 31.19
C GLY A 368 -23.88 -27.04 30.93
N THR A 369 -23.45 -25.85 30.53
CA THR A 369 -22.05 -25.46 30.37
C THR A 369 -21.62 -24.50 31.47
N ALA A 370 -20.40 -24.69 31.98
CA ALA A 370 -19.78 -23.80 32.94
C ALA A 370 -18.69 -22.96 32.27
N THR A 371 -18.86 -21.65 32.26
CA THR A 371 -17.84 -20.69 31.83
C THR A 371 -17.03 -20.28 33.05
N VAL A 372 -15.72 -20.53 33.02
CA VAL A 372 -14.77 -20.14 34.05
C VAL A 372 -14.04 -18.89 33.58
N THR A 373 -14.13 -17.80 34.34
CA THR A 373 -13.43 -16.55 34.04
C THR A 373 -11.96 -16.63 34.46
N THR A 374 -11.11 -15.96 33.70
CA THR A 374 -9.68 -15.77 33.94
C THR A 374 -9.42 -14.28 34.16
N ASP A 375 -8.38 -13.92 34.91
CA ASP A 375 -7.96 -12.52 35.06
C ASP A 375 -6.77 -12.21 34.14
N THR A 376 -6.58 -13.01 33.10
CA THR A 376 -5.50 -12.84 32.16
C THR A 376 -5.94 -13.23 30.75
N GLU A 377 -5.41 -12.50 29.77
CA GLU A 377 -5.42 -12.86 28.35
C GLU A 377 -4.18 -13.73 27.99
N ASP A 378 -3.25 -13.93 28.94
CA ASP A 378 -2.10 -14.80 28.77
C ASP A 378 -2.45 -16.24 29.19
N ARG A 379 -1.43 -17.07 29.31
CA ARG A 379 -1.49 -18.49 29.62
C ARG A 379 -1.79 -18.70 31.10
N ILE A 380 -2.63 -19.68 31.38
CA ILE A 380 -2.90 -20.24 32.70
C ILE A 380 -2.41 -21.68 32.77
N CYS A 381 -1.98 -22.12 33.96
CA CYS A 381 -1.78 -23.54 34.22
C CYS A 381 -3.12 -24.17 34.61
N LEU A 382 -3.61 -25.12 33.84
CA LEU A 382 -4.87 -25.80 34.10
C LEU A 382 -4.63 -27.27 34.41
N THR A 383 -4.93 -27.66 35.65
CA THR A 383 -4.96 -29.06 36.08
C THR A 383 -6.41 -29.50 36.22
N VAL A 384 -6.73 -30.69 35.73
CA VAL A 384 -8.07 -31.27 35.84
C VAL A 384 -8.00 -32.65 36.47
N ARG A 385 -8.90 -32.89 37.42
CA ARG A 385 -9.02 -34.14 38.14
C ARG A 385 -10.45 -34.65 38.07
N ALA A 386 -10.61 -35.88 37.60
CA ALA A 386 -11.89 -36.57 37.58
C ALA A 386 -11.92 -37.66 38.64
N TYR A 387 -12.99 -37.69 39.43
CA TYR A 387 -13.21 -38.65 40.51
C TYR A 387 -14.50 -39.44 40.30
N ARG A 388 -14.59 -40.63 40.92
CA ARG A 388 -15.82 -41.45 40.95
C ARG A 388 -16.74 -41.14 42.12
N ARG A 389 -16.24 -40.37 43.11
CA ARG A 389 -16.94 -39.95 44.32
C ARG A 389 -16.42 -38.57 44.70
N GLU A 390 -17.18 -37.85 45.49
CA GLU A 390 -16.77 -36.54 46.00
C GLU A 390 -15.46 -36.65 46.80
N PRO A 391 -14.40 -35.91 46.40
CA PRO A 391 -13.19 -35.78 47.20
C PRO A 391 -13.37 -34.69 48.28
N PRO A 392 -12.68 -34.81 49.44
CA PRO A 392 -12.66 -33.74 50.45
C PRO A 392 -12.27 -32.38 49.83
N PRO A 393 -12.91 -31.27 50.24
CA PRO A 393 -12.54 -29.95 49.76
C PRO A 393 -11.12 -29.57 50.22
N ASP A 394 -10.34 -29.06 49.27
CA ASP A 394 -8.99 -28.54 49.48
C ASP A 394 -8.99 -27.02 49.33
N LEU A 395 -8.97 -26.28 50.43
CA LEU A 395 -9.10 -24.82 50.43
C LEU A 395 -7.76 -24.10 50.67
N ASP A 396 -6.73 -24.87 51.02
CA ASP A 396 -5.42 -24.34 51.39
C ASP A 396 -4.64 -23.93 50.14
N GLY A 397 -4.01 -22.75 50.17
CA GLY A 397 -3.24 -22.23 49.04
C GLY A 397 -4.04 -21.72 47.83
N TRP A 398 -5.38 -21.77 47.86
CA TRP A 398 -6.26 -21.23 46.82
C TRP A 398 -6.80 -19.85 47.18
N ASP A 399 -6.95 -18.95 46.21
CA ASP A 399 -7.49 -17.60 46.45
C ASP A 399 -9.02 -17.63 46.42
N ARG A 400 -9.60 -18.42 45.50
CA ARG A 400 -11.05 -18.63 45.38
C ARG A 400 -11.37 -20.09 45.06
N VAL A 401 -12.46 -20.59 45.64
CA VAL A 401 -12.98 -21.93 45.36
C VAL A 401 -14.49 -21.88 45.17
N VAL A 402 -14.96 -22.23 43.98
CA VAL A 402 -16.39 -22.21 43.62
C VAL A 402 -16.80 -23.59 43.09
N GLU A 403 -17.93 -24.08 43.57
CA GLU A 403 -18.52 -25.34 43.12
C GLU A 403 -19.87 -25.10 42.45
N VAL A 404 -20.08 -25.72 41.29
CA VAL A 404 -21.32 -25.62 40.50
C VAL A 404 -21.79 -26.99 40.03
N GLY A 405 -23.08 -27.08 39.70
CA GLY A 405 -23.64 -28.25 39.00
C GLY A 405 -23.27 -28.23 37.53
N LEU A 406 -23.01 -29.41 36.97
CA LEU A 406 -22.67 -29.63 35.57
C LEU A 406 -23.46 -30.81 35.02
N ALA A 407 -24.09 -30.64 33.85
CA ALA A 407 -24.78 -31.72 33.17
C ALA A 407 -23.88 -32.31 32.08
N SER A 408 -23.83 -33.64 31.98
CA SER A 408 -23.15 -34.32 30.88
C SER A 408 -24.09 -35.37 30.26
N PRO A 409 -24.96 -34.96 29.33
CA PRO A 409 -25.93 -35.85 28.70
C PRO A 409 -25.29 -36.97 27.88
N ASP A 410 -24.11 -36.75 27.31
CA ASP A 410 -23.39 -37.74 26.50
C ASP A 410 -22.25 -38.43 27.26
N GLY A 411 -21.94 -37.95 28.46
CA GLY A 411 -20.83 -38.44 29.26
C GLY A 411 -19.45 -38.10 28.69
N ARG A 412 -19.33 -37.06 27.85
CA ARG A 412 -18.07 -36.67 27.19
C ARG A 412 -17.68 -35.20 27.41
N THR A 413 -18.18 -34.58 28.46
CA THR A 413 -17.85 -33.18 28.79
C THR A 413 -16.34 -32.96 28.78
N THR A 414 -15.89 -31.97 28.00
CA THR A 414 -14.50 -31.57 27.87
C THR A 414 -14.35 -30.07 28.16
N ILE A 415 -13.11 -29.59 28.18
CA ILE A 415 -12.81 -28.16 28.17
C ILE A 415 -12.89 -27.68 26.73
N MET A 416 -13.43 -26.49 26.53
CA MET A 416 -13.45 -25.82 25.24
C MET A 416 -12.85 -24.43 25.39
N GLN A 417 -12.03 -24.06 24.42
CA GLN A 417 -11.54 -22.71 24.23
C GLN A 417 -12.02 -22.23 22.86
N MET A 418 -12.37 -20.94 22.73
CA MET A 418 -12.73 -20.42 21.42
C MET A 418 -11.58 -20.62 20.43
N GLY A 419 -11.88 -21.24 19.29
CA GLY A 419 -10.95 -21.39 18.18
C GLY A 419 -9.96 -22.56 18.28
N SER A 420 -10.02 -23.41 19.31
CA SER A 420 -9.19 -24.63 19.36
C SER A 420 -9.85 -25.75 20.16
N PRO A 421 -9.92 -26.99 19.64
CA PRO A 421 -10.28 -28.13 20.46
C PRO A 421 -9.24 -28.27 21.57
N SER A 422 -9.68 -28.20 22.83
CA SER A 422 -8.76 -28.39 23.94
C SER A 422 -8.27 -29.85 23.89
N GLY A 423 -6.96 -30.07 23.98
CA GLY A 423 -6.39 -31.43 23.99
C GLY A 423 -6.76 -32.25 25.24
N PHE A 424 -7.70 -31.77 26.06
CA PHE A 424 -8.11 -32.39 27.31
C PHE A 424 -9.02 -33.60 27.05
N PRO A 425 -8.84 -34.69 27.80
CA PRO A 425 -9.73 -35.84 27.73
C PRO A 425 -11.11 -35.51 28.33
N ALA A 426 -12.10 -36.38 28.12
CA ALA A 426 -13.39 -36.26 28.79
C ALA A 426 -13.26 -36.29 30.33
N LEU A 427 -13.88 -35.30 30.98
CA LEU A 427 -13.81 -35.03 32.42
C LEU A 427 -14.73 -35.93 33.26
N THR A 428 -15.64 -36.64 32.61
CA THR A 428 -16.72 -37.42 33.21
C THR A 428 -16.31 -38.86 33.47
N ALA A 429 -15.77 -39.13 34.66
CA ALA A 429 -15.25 -40.45 35.02
C ALA A 429 -16.32 -41.55 35.21
N ALA A 430 -17.61 -41.21 35.28
CA ALA A 430 -18.73 -42.13 35.48
C ALA A 430 -19.68 -42.23 34.26
N GLY A 431 -19.31 -41.66 33.11
CA GLY A 431 -20.15 -41.64 31.90
C GLY A 431 -21.24 -40.57 31.94
N GLN A 432 -22.37 -40.83 31.30
CA GLN A 432 -23.51 -39.91 31.27
C GLN A 432 -24.05 -39.64 32.68
N GLY A 433 -24.40 -38.38 32.97
CA GLY A 433 -25.07 -38.04 34.21
C GLY A 433 -24.85 -36.60 34.69
N ARG A 434 -25.14 -36.39 35.97
CA ARG A 434 -24.97 -35.12 36.67
C ARG A 434 -23.67 -35.13 37.47
N TYR A 435 -22.93 -34.04 37.37
CA TYR A 435 -21.63 -33.86 37.98
C TYR A 435 -21.61 -32.57 38.78
N ARG A 436 -20.62 -32.49 39.67
CA ARG A 436 -20.18 -31.27 40.33
C ARG A 436 -18.83 -30.88 39.75
N LEU A 437 -18.69 -29.61 39.44
CA LEU A 437 -17.44 -28.99 39.02
C LEU A 437 -17.01 -28.03 40.13
N ARG A 438 -15.91 -28.36 40.80
CA ARG A 438 -15.25 -27.49 41.77
C ARG A 438 -14.04 -26.85 41.11
N VAL A 439 -14.02 -25.53 41.06
CA VAL A 439 -13.00 -24.70 40.43
C VAL A 439 -12.20 -24.03 41.52
N HIS A 440 -10.91 -24.30 41.57
CA HIS A 440 -9.97 -23.63 42.45
C HIS A 440 -9.07 -22.73 41.61
N VAL A 441 -8.86 -21.49 42.06
CA VAL A 441 -7.99 -20.54 41.36
C VAL A 441 -7.07 -19.85 42.35
N THR A 442 -5.82 -19.64 41.93
CA THR A 442 -4.83 -18.80 42.62
C THR A 442 -4.01 -17.99 41.62
N GLY A 443 -3.46 -16.87 42.07
CA GLY A 443 -2.57 -16.00 41.28
C GLY A 443 -3.31 -15.01 40.38
N ARG A 444 -4.59 -14.73 40.65
CA ARG A 444 -5.40 -13.77 39.88
C ARG A 444 -4.90 -12.33 39.98
N ASP A 445 -4.42 -11.96 41.17
CA ASP A 445 -3.93 -10.59 41.45
C ASP A 445 -2.44 -10.43 41.12
N LEU A 446 -1.78 -11.49 40.62
CA LEU A 446 -0.37 -11.43 40.24
C LEU A 446 -0.24 -10.85 38.83
N PRO A 447 0.78 -10.01 38.57
CA PRO A 447 1.01 -9.48 37.25
C PRO A 447 1.36 -10.62 36.27
N ASP A 448 0.90 -10.48 35.03
CA ASP A 448 1.23 -11.41 33.96
C ASP A 448 2.74 -11.53 33.76
N SER A 449 3.20 -12.76 33.53
CA SER A 449 4.61 -13.06 33.30
C SER A 449 4.80 -13.74 31.95
N TRP A 450 5.67 -13.13 31.14
CA TRP A 450 6.05 -13.64 29.82
C TRP A 450 6.70 -15.03 29.89
N VAL A 451 7.29 -15.38 31.04
CA VAL A 451 8.05 -16.64 31.21
C VAL A 451 7.15 -17.77 31.69
N HIS A 452 6.31 -17.51 32.70
CA HIS A 452 5.50 -18.53 33.38
C HIS A 452 4.10 -18.00 33.69
N PRO A 453 3.03 -18.81 33.51
CA PRO A 453 1.68 -18.49 33.97
C PRO A 453 1.65 -18.09 35.44
N ALA A 454 1.14 -16.91 35.74
CA ALA A 454 0.92 -16.45 37.11
C ALA A 454 -0.34 -17.10 37.71
N GLN A 455 -1.39 -17.20 36.90
CA GLN A 455 -2.68 -17.77 37.27
C GLN A 455 -2.70 -19.30 37.10
N ARG A 456 -3.18 -20.00 38.13
CA ARG A 456 -3.25 -21.46 38.20
C ARG A 456 -4.67 -21.90 38.57
N HIS A 457 -5.17 -22.87 37.83
CA HIS A 457 -6.52 -23.41 37.96
C HIS A 457 -6.46 -24.90 38.24
N LEU A 458 -7.26 -25.35 39.20
CA LEU A 458 -7.58 -26.76 39.41
C LEU A 458 -9.08 -26.98 39.24
N LEU A 459 -9.44 -27.85 38.30
CA LEU A 459 -10.80 -28.34 38.13
C LEU A 459 -10.95 -29.71 38.75
N VAL A 460 -11.91 -29.88 39.64
CA VAL A 460 -12.25 -31.15 40.26
C VAL A 460 -13.66 -31.52 39.84
N VAL A 461 -13.80 -32.63 39.12
CA VAL A 461 -15.07 -33.13 38.57
C VAL A 461 -15.43 -34.45 39.21
N PHE A 462 -16.63 -34.55 39.77
CA PHE A 462 -17.13 -35.76 40.43
C PHE A 462 -18.65 -35.91 40.29
N PRO A 463 -19.21 -37.13 40.37
CA PRO A 463 -20.66 -37.32 40.30
C PRO A 463 -21.40 -36.61 41.44
N GLY A 464 -22.50 -35.93 41.13
CA GLY A 464 -23.37 -35.29 42.11
C GLY A 464 -24.60 -34.65 41.48
N SER A 465 -25.72 -34.65 42.20
CA SER A 465 -27.03 -34.24 41.66
C SER A 465 -27.39 -32.78 41.92
N SER A 466 -26.64 -32.06 42.77
CA SER A 466 -26.93 -30.68 43.14
C SER A 466 -26.66 -29.71 41.97
N GLU A 467 -27.63 -28.86 41.68
CA GLU A 467 -27.50 -27.71 40.77
C GLU A 467 -27.00 -26.44 41.47
N LYS A 468 -26.98 -26.44 42.81
CA LYS A 468 -26.70 -25.25 43.60
C LYS A 468 -25.25 -24.78 43.42
N ARG A 469 -25.05 -23.50 43.13
CA ARG A 469 -23.74 -22.85 43.20
C ARG A 469 -23.34 -22.62 44.65
N GLU A 470 -22.11 -22.96 45.00
CA GLU A 470 -21.54 -22.81 46.33
C GLU A 470 -20.17 -22.13 46.24
N VAL A 471 -19.99 -21.06 47.01
CA VAL A 471 -18.69 -20.40 47.18
C VAL A 471 -18.08 -20.97 48.46
N LEU A 472 -17.00 -21.74 48.31
CA LEU A 472 -16.30 -22.38 49.42
C LEU A 472 -15.20 -21.49 49.98
N LYS A 473 -14.66 -20.58 49.15
CA LYS A 473 -13.68 -19.56 49.52
C LYS A 473 -13.72 -18.38 48.56
#